data_AF-A0A914XC51-F1
#
_entry.id   AF-A0A914XC51-F1
#
_cell.length_a   1.000
_cell.length_b   1.000
_cell.length_c   1.000
_cell.angle_alpha   90.00
_cell.angle_beta   90.00
_cell.angle_gamma   90.00
#
_symmetry.space_group_name_H-M   'P 1'
#
loop_
_entity.id
_entity.type
_entity.pdbx_description
1 polymer ?
#
loop_
_entity_poly.entity_id
_entity_poly.type
_entity_poly.pdbx_seq_one_letter_code
_entity_poly.pdbx_strand_id
1 'polypeptide(L)'
;MMLGQFTNIFSKQQAASHVHVNGSDPSPAEIRNATIHGGLSHETLQFSYISFFVTIVTFIAAFIQKYQWELIAMKQEHRIRRAFMAQILKLDIAWIEKNKASDISHMLHDHIERLYEGISDHIPTTIFILSAVSLSFMVAVHVQWDLALIMMGMAPAFVILRYIYSWLFAKHMRIEQESLSSANKVVSETFQCIRTVIAFSGQRNSIEKSVIYRVFQKK
;
A
#
# COMPACT_ATOMS: atom_id res chain seq x y z
N MET A 1 11.55 28.97 -5.96
CA MET A 1 11.63 30.29 -5.30
C MET A 1 11.33 30.23 -3.80
N MET A 2 10.21 29.64 -3.34
CA MET A 2 9.84 29.60 -1.91
C MET A 2 10.82 28.84 -0.98
N LEU A 3 11.40 27.73 -1.44
CA LEU A 3 12.39 26.98 -0.66
C LEU A 3 13.66 27.82 -0.39
N GLY A 4 14.03 28.69 -1.33
CA GLY A 4 15.17 29.60 -1.18
C GLY A 4 14.93 30.71 -0.15
N GLN A 5 13.67 31.15 0.05
CA GLN A 5 13.32 32.10 1.11
C GLN A 5 13.43 31.45 2.49
N PHE A 6 13.00 30.20 2.63
CA PHE A 6 13.16 29.43 3.87
C PHE A 6 14.63 29.26 4.26
N THR A 7 15.51 28.88 3.33
CA THR A 7 16.95 28.75 3.60
C THR A 7 17.57 30.08 4.05
N ASN A 8 17.11 31.20 3.48
CA ASN A 8 17.62 32.55 3.79
C ASN A 8 17.14 33.06 5.16
N ILE A 9 15.99 32.58 5.62
CA ILE A 9 15.44 32.86 6.95
C ILE A 9 16.24 32.13 8.03
N PHE A 10 16.49 30.83 7.84
CA PHE A 10 17.26 30.02 8.80
C PHE A 10 18.70 30.51 8.94
N SER A 11 19.34 30.91 7.82
CA SER A 11 20.69 31.48 7.86
C SER A 11 20.73 32.80 8.64
N LYS A 12 19.73 33.67 8.48
CA LYS A 12 19.61 34.92 9.26
C LYS A 12 19.36 34.67 10.75
N GLN A 13 18.61 33.63 11.09
CA GLN A 13 18.30 33.28 12.48
C GLN A 13 19.53 32.69 13.21
N GLN A 14 20.35 31.90 12.51
CA GLN A 14 21.61 31.36 13.03
C GLN A 14 22.71 32.42 13.17
N ALA A 15 22.73 33.42 12.29
CA ALA A 15 23.63 34.57 12.43
C ALA A 15 23.30 35.43 13.66
N ALA A 16 22.04 35.44 14.12
CA ALA A 16 21.60 36.22 15.27
C ALA A 16 21.91 35.57 16.64
N SER A 17 21.99 34.24 16.72
CA SER A 17 22.22 33.53 17.99
C SER A 17 23.68 33.61 18.49
N HIS A 18 24.63 34.00 17.64
CA HIS A 18 26.06 34.07 17.99
C HIS A 18 26.53 35.43 18.55
N VAL A 19 25.63 36.40 18.77
CA VAL A 19 26.00 37.71 19.35
C VAL A 19 25.58 37.75 20.83
N HIS A 20 26.50 37.40 21.72
CA HIS A 20 26.34 37.51 23.18
C HIS A 20 26.40 39.00 23.59
N VAL A 21 25.37 39.47 24.31
CA VAL A 21 25.15 40.87 24.70
C VAL A 21 25.72 41.14 26.10
N ASN A 22 26.47 42.23 26.26
CA ASN A 22 26.81 42.81 27.56
C ASN A 22 26.09 44.17 27.72
N GLY A 23 25.28 44.30 28.78
CA GLY A 23 24.99 45.54 29.53
C GLY A 23 24.14 46.68 28.92
N SER A 24 22.90 46.80 29.44
CA SER A 24 22.25 48.02 30.00
C SER A 24 21.72 49.19 29.15
N ASP A 25 21.64 49.11 27.83
CA ASP A 25 20.78 49.98 27.00
C ASP A 25 19.87 49.11 26.13
N PRO A 26 18.66 49.53 25.68
CA PRO A 26 17.86 48.74 24.73
C PRO A 26 18.70 48.58 23.46
N SER A 27 19.38 47.44 23.37
CA SER A 27 20.45 47.21 22.41
C SER A 27 19.86 47.29 21.00
N PRO A 28 20.60 47.78 19.98
CA PRO A 28 20.20 47.67 18.58
C PRO A 28 19.83 46.23 18.17
N ALA A 29 20.29 45.23 18.92
CA ALA A 29 19.92 43.83 18.78
C ALA A 29 18.45 43.53 19.15
N GLU A 30 17.85 44.28 20.09
CA GLU A 30 16.47 44.13 20.59
C GLU A 30 15.43 44.81 19.67
N ILE A 31 15.82 45.89 19.00
CA ILE A 31 15.00 46.45 17.92
C ILE A 31 15.08 45.56 16.67
N ARG A 32 16.27 45.00 16.41
CA ARG A 32 16.49 44.07 15.29
C ARG A 32 15.78 42.73 15.49
N ASN A 33 15.77 42.16 16.69
CA ASN A 33 15.05 40.91 16.95
C ASN A 33 13.52 41.12 16.89
N ALA A 34 12.97 42.23 17.40
CA ALA A 34 11.55 42.55 17.27
C ALA A 34 11.13 42.78 15.80
N THR A 35 11.97 43.45 15.01
CA THR A 35 11.72 43.66 13.57
C THR A 35 11.79 42.35 12.78
N ILE A 36 12.73 41.47 13.12
CA ILE A 36 12.84 40.13 12.50
C ILE A 36 11.65 39.26 12.90
N HIS A 37 11.23 39.25 14.17
CA HIS A 37 10.05 38.51 14.62
C HIS A 37 8.75 39.04 13.99
N GLY A 38 8.62 40.36 13.81
CA GLY A 38 7.49 40.99 13.10
C GLY A 38 7.45 40.62 11.62
N GLY A 39 8.58 40.68 10.91
CA GLY A 39 8.67 40.29 9.50
C GLY A 39 8.45 38.79 9.27
N LEU A 40 9.03 37.95 10.14
CA LEU A 40 8.92 36.50 10.07
C LEU A 40 7.49 36.02 10.33
N SER A 41 6.80 36.62 11.30
CA SER A 41 5.42 36.25 11.62
C SER A 41 4.48 36.56 10.46
N HIS A 42 4.64 37.70 9.78
CA HIS A 42 3.81 38.04 8.63
C HIS A 42 4.02 37.10 7.43
N GLU A 43 5.27 36.76 7.08
CA GLU A 43 5.52 35.80 5.99
C GLU A 43 5.05 34.38 6.34
N THR A 44 5.28 33.93 7.58
CA THR A 44 4.83 32.60 8.04
C THR A 44 3.31 32.48 8.04
N LEU A 45 2.58 33.55 8.39
CA LEU A 45 1.11 33.57 8.32
C LEU A 45 0.60 33.48 6.88
N GLN A 46 1.26 34.14 5.93
CA GLN A 46 0.90 34.04 4.51
C GLN A 46 1.12 32.62 3.97
N PHE A 47 2.24 31.97 4.31
CA PHE A 47 2.49 30.58 3.92
C PHE A 47 1.48 29.60 4.51
N SER A 48 1.10 29.82 5.77
CA SER A 48 0.10 29.00 6.46
C SER A 48 -1.25 29.07 5.74
N TYR A 49 -1.72 30.28 5.41
CA TYR A 49 -3.00 30.47 4.71
C TYR A 49 -3.00 29.83 3.31
N ILE A 50 -1.93 30.01 2.52
CA ILE A 50 -1.81 29.43 1.17
C ILE A 50 -1.80 27.89 1.24
N SER A 51 -1.04 27.32 2.18
CA SER A 51 -0.94 25.86 2.33
C SER A 51 -2.27 25.26 2.78
N PHE A 52 -3.00 25.95 3.65
CA PHE A 52 -4.34 25.55 4.08
C PHE A 52 -5.32 25.53 2.91
N PHE A 53 -5.33 26.59 2.09
CA PHE A 53 -6.18 26.65 0.90
C PHE A 53 -5.84 25.55 -0.12
N VAL A 54 -4.56 25.33 -0.41
CA VAL A 54 -4.11 24.27 -1.32
C VAL A 54 -4.51 22.89 -0.82
N THR A 55 -4.43 22.65 0.49
CA THR A 55 -4.82 21.36 1.10
C THR A 55 -6.32 21.11 0.94
N ILE A 56 -7.16 22.12 1.20
CA ILE A 56 -8.62 22.01 1.03
C ILE A 56 -8.97 21.70 -0.43
N VAL A 57 -8.39 22.44 -1.37
CA VAL A 57 -8.65 22.24 -2.80
C VAL A 57 -8.21 20.84 -3.24
N THR A 58 -7.03 20.39 -2.80
CA THR A 58 -6.50 19.06 -3.13
C THR A 58 -7.35 17.95 -2.54
N PHE A 59 -7.84 18.12 -1.31
CA PHE A 59 -8.74 17.16 -0.66
C PHE A 59 -10.04 16.99 -1.42
N ILE A 60 -10.68 18.11 -1.79
CA ILE A 60 -11.93 18.09 -2.57
C ILE A 60 -11.69 17.45 -3.94
N ALA A 61 -10.61 17.81 -4.63
CA ALA A 61 -10.26 17.23 -5.92
C ALA A 61 -10.03 15.70 -5.83
N ALA A 62 -9.28 15.25 -4.82
CA ALA A 62 -9.02 13.83 -4.59
C ALA A 62 -10.31 13.05 -4.27
N PHE A 63 -11.21 13.64 -3.48
CA PHE A 63 -12.51 13.04 -3.18
C PHE A 63 -13.36 12.88 -4.43
N ILE A 64 -13.47 13.93 -5.25
CA ILE A 64 -14.21 13.88 -6.52
C ILE A 64 -13.58 12.84 -7.45
N GLN A 65 -12.25 12.82 -7.57
CA GLN A 65 -11.56 11.84 -8.41
C GLN A 65 -11.90 10.42 -7.99
N LYS A 66 -11.76 10.06 -6.71
CA LYS A 66 -12.04 8.69 -6.24
C LYS A 66 -13.52 8.34 -6.44
N TYR A 67 -14.44 9.27 -6.15
CA TYR A 67 -15.87 9.07 -6.36
C TYR A 67 -16.23 8.76 -7.82
N GLN A 68 -15.64 9.48 -8.78
CA GLN A 68 -15.88 9.23 -10.20
C GLN A 68 -15.38 7.84 -10.63
N TRP A 69 -14.19 7.43 -10.17
CA TRP A 69 -13.65 6.09 -10.47
C TRP A 69 -14.52 4.98 -9.88
N GLU A 70 -15.00 5.15 -8.66
CA GLU A 70 -15.92 4.20 -8.01
C GLU A 70 -17.22 4.06 -8.82
N LEU A 71 -17.81 5.19 -9.25
CA LEU A 71 -19.04 5.19 -10.04
C LEU A 71 -18.86 4.49 -11.39
N ILE A 72 -17.72 4.69 -12.05
CA ILE A 72 -17.37 4.02 -13.31
C ILE A 72 -17.25 2.51 -13.08
N ALA A 73 -16.53 2.09 -12.02
CA ALA A 73 -16.37 0.69 -11.68
C ALA A 73 -17.71 0.00 -11.42
N MET A 74 -18.60 0.62 -10.62
CA MET A 74 -19.94 0.11 -10.35
C MET A 74 -20.76 -0.07 -11.63
N LYS A 75 -20.77 0.92 -12.52
CA LYS A 75 -21.50 0.83 -13.81
C LYS A 75 -20.97 -0.32 -14.67
N GLN A 76 -19.65 -0.49 -14.70
CA GLN A 76 -19.00 -1.53 -15.49
C GLN A 76 -19.31 -2.93 -14.94
N GLU A 77 -19.26 -3.11 -13.62
CA GLU A 77 -19.67 -4.35 -12.96
C GLU A 77 -21.10 -4.76 -13.37
N HIS A 78 -22.06 -3.83 -13.27
CA HIS A 78 -23.46 -4.11 -13.59
C HIS A 78 -23.64 -4.51 -15.06
N ARG A 79 -22.94 -3.83 -15.97
CA ARG A 79 -22.97 -4.15 -17.41
C ARG A 79 -22.44 -5.55 -17.68
N ILE A 80 -21.32 -5.93 -17.06
CA ILE A 80 -20.70 -7.24 -17.24
C ILE A 80 -21.59 -8.33 -16.65
N ARG A 81 -22.11 -8.13 -15.44
CA ARG A 81 -23.03 -9.10 -14.80
C ARG A 81 -24.27 -9.34 -15.65
N ARG A 82 -24.87 -8.28 -16.21
CA ARG A 82 -26.04 -8.40 -17.11
C ARG A 82 -25.69 -9.12 -18.42
N ALA A 83 -24.57 -8.79 -19.04
CA ALA A 83 -24.12 -9.44 -20.28
C ALA A 83 -23.83 -10.94 -20.05
N PHE A 84 -23.20 -11.27 -18.92
CA PHE A 84 -22.91 -12.65 -18.54
C PHE A 84 -24.19 -13.45 -18.28
N MET A 85 -25.14 -12.90 -17.52
CA MET A 85 -26.44 -13.54 -17.30
C MET A 85 -27.22 -13.75 -18.61
N ALA A 86 -27.17 -12.79 -19.53
CA ALA A 86 -27.79 -12.95 -20.85
C ALA A 86 -27.12 -14.05 -21.69
N GLN A 87 -25.83 -14.30 -21.49
CA GLN A 87 -25.08 -15.33 -22.19
C GLN A 87 -25.32 -16.72 -21.57
N ILE A 88 -25.34 -16.84 -20.24
CA ILE A 88 -25.53 -18.14 -19.58
C ILE A 88 -26.91 -18.75 -19.88
N LEU A 89 -27.94 -17.91 -20.08
CA LEU A 89 -29.27 -18.34 -20.49
C LEU A 89 -29.33 -18.93 -21.92
N LYS A 90 -28.29 -18.71 -22.73
CA LYS A 90 -28.19 -19.24 -24.10
C LYS A 90 -27.35 -20.52 -24.20
N LEU A 91 -26.71 -20.95 -23.10
CA LEU A 91 -25.89 -22.15 -23.10
C LEU A 91 -26.75 -23.42 -22.96
N ASP A 92 -26.23 -24.53 -23.48
CA ASP A 92 -26.87 -25.84 -23.38
C ASP A 92 -26.94 -26.32 -21.92
N ILE A 93 -28.08 -26.93 -21.56
CA ILE A 93 -28.36 -27.48 -20.23
C ILE A 93 -27.33 -28.56 -19.87
N ALA A 94 -26.92 -29.38 -20.84
CA ALA A 94 -25.91 -30.42 -20.62
C ALA A 94 -24.54 -29.82 -20.21
N TRP A 95 -24.21 -28.61 -20.68
CA TRP A 95 -22.98 -27.93 -20.30
C TRP A 95 -23.07 -27.34 -18.88
N ILE A 96 -24.24 -26.81 -18.50
CA ILE A 96 -24.50 -26.22 -17.18
C ILE A 96 -24.57 -27.31 -16.10
N GLU A 97 -25.10 -28.50 -16.40
CA GLU A 97 -25.08 -29.63 -15.47
C GLU A 97 -23.66 -30.17 -15.25
N LYS A 98 -22.86 -30.22 -16.32
CA LYS A 98 -21.46 -30.63 -16.24
C LYS A 98 -20.61 -29.65 -15.42
N ASN A 99 -20.86 -28.35 -15.57
CA ASN A 99 -20.19 -27.30 -14.82
C ASN A 99 -21.17 -26.74 -13.78
N LYS A 100 -21.24 -27.39 -12.60
CA LYS A 100 -22.12 -27.01 -11.48
C LYS A 100 -22.43 -25.51 -11.45
N ALA A 101 -23.71 -25.15 -11.58
CA ALA A 101 -24.14 -23.75 -11.65
C ALA A 101 -23.62 -22.88 -10.50
N SER A 102 -23.44 -23.45 -9.30
CA SER A 102 -22.83 -22.78 -8.15
C SER A 102 -21.39 -22.32 -8.43
N ASP A 103 -20.58 -23.19 -9.01
CA ASP A 103 -19.15 -22.95 -9.21
C ASP A 103 -18.95 -21.85 -10.26
N ILE A 104 -19.79 -21.82 -11.29
CA ILE A 104 -19.79 -20.76 -12.31
C ILE A 104 -20.16 -19.41 -11.68
N SER A 105 -21.19 -19.38 -10.83
CA SER A 105 -21.63 -18.14 -10.18
C SER A 105 -20.56 -17.59 -9.23
N HIS A 106 -19.90 -18.46 -8.48
CA HIS A 106 -18.79 -18.06 -7.59
C HIS A 106 -17.59 -17.55 -8.39
N MET A 107 -17.16 -18.28 -9.42
CA MET A 107 -16.05 -17.86 -10.29
C MET A 107 -16.35 -16.51 -10.97
N LEU A 108 -17.57 -16.32 -11.46
CA LEU A 108 -17.99 -15.05 -12.04
C LEU A 108 -17.90 -13.92 -11.02
N HIS A 109 -18.43 -14.13 -9.82
CA HIS A 109 -18.41 -13.11 -8.77
C HIS A 109 -16.98 -12.70 -8.43
N ASP A 110 -16.09 -13.68 -8.19
CA ASP A 110 -14.67 -13.45 -7.91
C ASP A 110 -13.96 -12.71 -9.06
N HIS A 111 -14.25 -13.08 -10.32
CA HIS A 111 -13.69 -12.37 -11.48
C HIS A 111 -14.22 -10.93 -11.62
N ILE A 112 -15.50 -10.70 -11.36
CA ILE A 112 -16.11 -9.36 -11.40
C ILE A 112 -15.58 -8.49 -10.26
N GLU A 113 -15.43 -9.05 -9.06
CA GLU A 113 -14.90 -8.35 -7.88
C GLU A 113 -13.44 -7.94 -8.11
N ARG A 114 -12.60 -8.84 -8.60
CA ARG A 114 -11.21 -8.50 -8.98
C ARG A 114 -11.16 -7.44 -10.08
N LEU A 115 -12.08 -7.47 -11.02
CA LEU A 115 -12.17 -6.44 -12.06
C LEU A 115 -12.61 -5.09 -11.47
N TYR A 116 -13.56 -5.12 -10.54
CA TYR A 116 -14.02 -3.93 -9.82
C TYR A 116 -12.86 -3.28 -9.07
N GLU A 117 -12.13 -4.05 -8.24
CA GLU A 117 -10.94 -3.59 -7.52
C GLU A 117 -9.85 -3.08 -8.47
N GLY A 118 -9.66 -3.79 -9.59
CA GLY A 118 -8.79 -3.38 -10.70
C GLY A 118 -9.10 -1.96 -11.19
N ILE A 119 -10.37 -1.68 -11.47
CA ILE A 119 -10.79 -0.41 -12.04
C ILE A 119 -10.89 0.69 -10.99
N SER A 120 -11.41 0.39 -9.81
CA SER A 120 -11.70 1.38 -8.78
C SER A 120 -10.44 1.84 -8.06
N ASP A 121 -9.43 0.98 -7.92
CA ASP A 121 -8.26 1.27 -7.09
C ASP A 121 -6.92 1.21 -7.85
N HIS A 122 -6.68 0.13 -8.60
CA HIS A 122 -5.38 -0.07 -9.23
C HIS A 122 -5.14 0.86 -10.44
N ILE A 123 -6.12 1.02 -11.32
CA ILE A 123 -6.03 1.94 -12.48
C ILE A 123 -5.78 3.40 -12.06
N PRO A 124 -6.61 4.02 -11.20
CA PRO A 124 -6.40 5.43 -10.83
C PRO A 124 -5.08 5.65 -10.11
N THR A 125 -4.66 4.72 -9.26
CA THR A 125 -3.37 4.78 -8.57
C THR A 125 -2.20 4.71 -9.56
N THR A 126 -2.29 3.84 -10.58
CA THR A 126 -1.24 3.74 -11.61
C THR A 126 -1.11 5.03 -12.41
N ILE A 127 -2.25 5.61 -12.84
CA ILE A 127 -2.26 6.88 -13.58
C ILE A 127 -1.69 8.02 -12.71
N PHE A 128 -2.05 8.06 -11.43
CA PHE A 128 -1.52 9.04 -10.49
C PHE A 128 -0.01 8.91 -10.30
N ILE A 129 0.52 7.69 -10.14
CA ILE A 129 1.96 7.48 -10.00
C ILE A 129 2.69 7.91 -11.28
N LEU A 130 2.17 7.57 -12.46
CA LEU A 130 2.76 7.98 -13.74
C LEU A 130 2.80 9.50 -13.91
N SER A 131 1.71 10.19 -13.55
CA SER A 131 1.67 11.66 -13.63
C SER A 131 2.57 12.31 -12.57
N ALA A 132 2.60 11.78 -11.35
CA ALA A 132 3.46 12.26 -10.28
C ALA A 132 4.94 12.11 -10.64
N VAL A 133 5.35 10.96 -11.20
CA VAL A 133 6.72 10.74 -11.69
C VAL A 133 7.06 11.74 -12.80
N SER A 134 6.16 11.94 -13.77
CA SER A 134 6.37 12.87 -14.87
C SER A 134 6.53 14.32 -14.39
N LEU A 135 5.65 14.76 -13.48
CA LEU A 135 5.71 16.10 -12.91
C LEU A 135 6.96 16.29 -12.05
N SER A 136 7.31 15.30 -11.23
CA SER A 136 8.51 15.33 -10.39
C SER A 136 9.77 15.41 -11.23
N PHE A 137 9.82 14.67 -12.34
CA PHE A 137 10.92 14.73 -13.30
C PHE A 137 11.06 16.13 -13.92
N MET A 138 9.95 16.73 -14.39
CA MET A 138 9.98 18.09 -14.94
C MET A 138 10.46 19.11 -13.91
N VAL A 139 9.93 19.08 -12.69
CA VAL A 139 10.33 20.01 -11.62
C VAL A 139 11.80 19.85 -11.25
N ALA A 140 12.30 18.62 -11.17
CA ALA A 140 13.70 18.34 -10.86
C ALA A 140 14.65 18.94 -11.90
N VAL A 141 14.33 18.79 -13.20
CA VAL A 141 15.13 19.36 -14.30
C VAL A 141 15.05 20.90 -14.32
N HIS A 142 13.90 21.49 -13.99
CA HIS A 142 13.72 22.95 -14.00
C HIS A 142 14.44 23.69 -12.86
N VAL A 143 14.54 23.10 -11.66
CA VAL A 143 15.13 23.79 -10.51
C VAL A 143 16.65 23.84 -10.60
N GLN A 144 17.30 22.71 -10.90
CA GLN A 144 18.76 22.64 -10.99
C GLN A 144 19.18 21.44 -11.85
N TRP A 145 19.44 21.69 -13.13
CA TRP A 145 19.75 20.64 -14.12
C TRP A 145 21.01 19.83 -13.79
N ASP A 146 22.04 20.48 -13.20
CA ASP A 146 23.30 19.82 -12.83
C ASP A 146 23.12 18.72 -11.77
N LEU A 147 22.35 19.01 -10.71
CA LEU A 147 22.12 18.05 -9.63
C LEU A 147 21.16 16.94 -10.08
N ALA A 148 20.17 17.28 -10.93
CA ALA A 148 19.21 16.32 -11.47
C ALA A 148 19.88 15.26 -12.36
N LEU A 149 20.84 15.62 -13.20
CA LEU A 149 21.59 14.69 -14.06
C LEU A 149 22.40 13.66 -13.25
N ILE A 150 23.06 14.10 -12.18
CA ILE A 150 23.81 13.20 -11.29
C ILE A 150 22.87 12.19 -10.63
N MET A 151 21.71 12.65 -10.12
CA MET A 151 20.71 11.77 -9.51
C MET A 151 20.08 10.81 -10.53
N MET A 152 19.90 11.24 -11.77
CA MET A 152 19.40 10.39 -12.85
C MET A 152 20.38 9.26 -13.19
N GLY A 153 21.69 9.48 -13.02
CA GLY A 153 22.70 8.43 -13.14
C GLY A 153 22.60 7.35 -12.06
N MET A 154 22.13 7.69 -10.85
CA MET A 154 21.89 6.71 -9.77
C MET A 154 20.54 5.98 -9.90
N ALA A 155 19.55 6.58 -10.57
CA ALA A 155 18.23 5.98 -10.79
C ALA A 155 18.25 4.54 -11.36
N PRO A 156 19.04 4.19 -12.41
CA PRO A 156 19.09 2.81 -12.91
C PRO A 156 19.63 1.82 -11.87
N ALA A 157 20.56 2.22 -11.00
CA ALA A 157 21.04 1.36 -9.93
C ALA A 157 19.93 1.02 -8.93
N PHE A 158 19.07 1.99 -8.58
CA PHE A 158 17.89 1.75 -7.75
C PHE A 158 16.86 0.83 -8.41
N VAL A 159 16.65 0.96 -9.72
CA VAL A 159 15.73 0.08 -10.47
C VAL A 159 16.24 -1.36 -10.45
N ILE A 160 17.54 -1.57 -10.71
CA ILE A 160 18.17 -2.90 -10.68
C ILE A 160 18.06 -3.51 -9.27
N LEU A 161 18.38 -2.73 -8.23
CA LEU A 161 18.28 -3.20 -6.85
C LEU A 161 16.84 -3.58 -6.49
N ARG A 162 15.86 -2.75 -6.87
CA ARG A 162 14.43 -3.04 -6.65
C ARG A 162 13.97 -4.29 -7.39
N TYR A 163 14.45 -4.50 -8.61
CA TYR A 163 14.16 -5.71 -9.37
C TYR A 163 14.69 -6.97 -8.69
N ILE A 164 15.96 -6.97 -8.27
CA ILE A 164 16.58 -8.09 -7.55
C ILE A 164 15.84 -8.35 -6.24
N TYR A 165 15.53 -7.31 -5.47
CA TYR A 165 14.77 -7.42 -4.23
C TYR A 165 13.38 -8.02 -4.47
N SER A 166 12.64 -7.53 -5.47
CA SER A 166 11.30 -8.05 -5.80
C SER A 166 11.34 -9.51 -6.22
N TRP A 167 12.35 -9.93 -6.98
CA TRP A 167 12.53 -11.33 -7.39
C TRP A 167 12.82 -12.23 -6.19
N LEU A 168 13.74 -11.81 -5.32
CA LEU A 168 14.05 -12.54 -4.08
C LEU A 168 12.81 -12.63 -3.19
N PHE A 169 12.10 -11.52 -2.98
CA PHE A 169 10.90 -11.49 -2.17
C PHE A 169 9.82 -12.44 -2.70
N ALA A 170 9.53 -12.39 -4.01
CA ALA A 170 8.57 -13.28 -4.64
C ALA A 170 8.93 -14.76 -4.48
N LYS A 171 10.23 -15.10 -4.55
CA LYS A 171 10.71 -16.47 -4.31
C LYS A 171 10.43 -16.93 -2.87
N HIS A 172 10.71 -16.09 -1.88
CA HIS A 172 10.47 -16.44 -0.47
C HIS A 172 8.97 -16.58 -0.18
N MET A 173 8.14 -15.66 -0.66
CA MET A 173 6.68 -15.72 -0.53
C MET A 173 6.12 -17.02 -1.12
N ARG A 174 6.64 -17.47 -2.25
CA ARG A 174 6.18 -18.70 -2.90
C ARG A 174 6.53 -19.96 -2.10
N ILE A 175 7.72 -20.02 -1.50
CA ILE A 175 8.12 -21.13 -0.61
C ILE A 175 7.23 -21.18 0.63
N GLU A 176 6.98 -20.01 1.24
CA GLU A 176 6.09 -19.89 2.39
C GLU A 176 4.67 -20.36 2.04
N GLN A 177 4.13 -19.90 0.91
CA GLN A 177 2.82 -20.31 0.43
C GLN A 177 2.72 -21.81 0.13
N GLU A 178 3.80 -22.42 -0.40
CA GLU A 178 3.84 -23.86 -0.68
C GLU A 178 3.81 -24.69 0.63
N SER A 179 4.59 -24.28 1.63
CA SER A 179 4.59 -24.90 2.97
C SER A 179 3.21 -24.78 3.62
N LEU A 180 2.60 -23.59 3.58
CA LEU A 180 1.24 -23.36 4.09
C LEU A 180 0.20 -24.22 3.37
N SER A 181 0.29 -24.33 2.03
CA SER A 181 -0.62 -25.16 1.26
C SER A 181 -0.50 -26.65 1.61
N SER A 182 0.72 -27.13 1.87
CA SER A 182 1.00 -28.53 2.21
C SER A 182 0.48 -28.87 3.61
N ALA A 183 0.68 -27.98 4.58
CA ALA A 183 0.09 -28.12 5.91
C ALA A 183 -1.44 -28.12 5.84
N ASN A 184 -2.04 -27.19 5.09
CA ASN A 184 -3.48 -27.11 4.90
C ASN A 184 -4.06 -28.36 4.23
N LYS A 185 -3.34 -28.98 3.29
CA LYS A 185 -3.74 -30.26 2.68
C LYS A 185 -3.81 -31.38 3.72
N VAL A 186 -2.77 -31.55 4.53
CA VAL A 186 -2.75 -32.59 5.59
C VAL A 186 -3.87 -32.37 6.61
N VAL A 187 -4.11 -31.11 7.00
CA VAL A 187 -5.22 -30.74 7.88
C VAL A 187 -6.57 -31.07 7.25
N SER A 188 -6.76 -30.73 5.97
CA SER A 188 -8.00 -31.03 5.24
C SER A 188 -8.26 -32.53 5.12
N GLU A 189 -7.23 -33.32 4.80
CA GLU A 189 -7.30 -34.78 4.74
C GLU A 189 -7.65 -35.39 6.11
N THR A 190 -7.05 -34.86 7.18
CA THR A 190 -7.35 -35.28 8.56
C THR A 190 -8.81 -34.99 8.92
N PHE A 191 -9.34 -33.83 8.54
CA PHE A 191 -10.75 -33.51 8.77
C PHE A 191 -11.71 -34.38 7.97
N GLN A 192 -11.38 -34.72 6.72
CA GLN A 192 -12.16 -35.67 5.92
C GLN A 192 -12.18 -37.07 6.57
N CYS A 193 -11.05 -37.50 7.14
CA CYS A 193 -10.88 -38.81 7.77
C CYS A 193 -11.07 -38.78 9.30
N ILE A 194 -11.69 -37.74 9.86
CA ILE A 194 -11.70 -37.49 11.32
C ILE A 194 -12.26 -38.67 12.13
N ARG A 195 -13.31 -39.34 11.63
CA ARG A 195 -13.90 -40.52 12.27
C ARG A 195 -12.89 -41.68 12.36
N THR A 196 -12.12 -41.88 11.29
CA THR A 196 -11.08 -42.92 11.21
C THR A 196 -9.89 -42.58 12.11
N VAL A 197 -9.46 -41.32 12.12
CA VAL A 197 -8.36 -40.84 12.98
C VAL A 197 -8.70 -41.00 14.46
N ILE A 198 -9.94 -40.65 14.86
CA ILE A 198 -10.41 -40.84 16.23
C ILE A 198 -10.48 -42.33 16.60
N ALA A 199 -10.99 -43.19 15.70
CA ALA A 199 -11.07 -44.64 15.94
C ALA A 199 -9.67 -45.27 16.16
N PHE A 200 -8.68 -44.93 15.33
CA PHE A 200 -7.31 -45.42 15.49
C PHE A 200 -6.57 -44.80 16.68
N SER A 201 -6.84 -43.54 17.01
CA SER A 201 -6.26 -42.87 18.19
C SER A 201 -6.67 -43.57 19.49
N GLY A 202 -7.94 -43.98 19.60
CA GLY A 202 -8.44 -44.75 20.75
C GLY A 202 -7.77 -46.12 20.87
N GLN A 203 -7.51 -46.78 19.73
CA GLN A 203 -6.84 -48.08 19.69
C GLN A 203 -5.35 -47.97 20.05
N ARG A 204 -4.63 -46.96 19.53
CA ARG A 204 -3.21 -46.74 19.82
C ARG A 204 -2.95 -46.43 21.30
N ASN A 205 -3.79 -45.59 21.91
CA ASN A 205 -3.68 -45.26 23.34
C ASN A 205 -3.95 -46.48 24.24
N SER A 206 -4.90 -47.34 23.84
CA SER A 206 -5.17 -48.61 24.53
C SER A 206 -4.00 -49.60 24.43
N ILE A 207 -3.36 -49.68 23.26
CA ILE A 207 -2.19 -50.54 23.03
C ILE A 207 -0.98 -50.04 23.83
N GLU A 208 -0.71 -48.74 23.83
CA GLU A 208 0.39 -48.13 24.59
C GLU A 208 0.25 -48.40 26.09
N LYS A 209 -0.96 -48.20 26.65
CA LYS A 209 -1.25 -48.57 28.04
C LYS A 209 -0.98 -50.05 28.29
N SER A 210 -1.43 -50.95 27.40
CA SER A 210 -1.20 -52.40 27.54
C SER A 210 0.28 -52.80 27.51
N VAL A 211 1.14 -52.05 26.77
CA VAL A 211 2.59 -52.27 26.72
C VAL A 211 3.25 -51.77 28.01
N ILE A 212 2.86 -50.58 28.50
CA ILE A 212 3.37 -50.04 29.76
C ILE A 212 3.04 -50.97 30.93
N TYR A 213 1.80 -51.46 31.02
CA TYR A 213 1.41 -52.45 32.05
C TYR A 213 2.23 -53.75 31.96
N ARG A 214 2.52 -54.24 30.74
CA ARG A 214 3.36 -55.43 30.54
C ARG A 214 4.81 -55.23 30.97
N VAL A 215 5.35 -54.01 30.83
CA VAL A 215 6.72 -53.68 31.28
C VAL A 215 6.78 -53.56 32.80
N PHE A 216 5.77 -52.98 33.44
CA PHE A 216 5.70 -52.87 34.90
C PHE A 216 5.49 -54.21 35.61
N GLN A 217 4.82 -55.18 34.98
CA GLN A 217 4.63 -56.51 35.58
C GLN A 217 5.88 -57.42 35.49
N LYS A 218 6.90 -57.03 34.72
CA LYS A 218 8.12 -57.80 34.50
C LYS A 218 9.29 -57.36 35.39
N LYS A 219 9.05 -56.53 36.40
CA LYS A 219 10.01 -56.00 37.37
C LYS A 219 9.55 -56.33 38.78
#